data_AF-A0A1K1KMC9-F1
#
_entry.id   AF-A0A1K1KMC9-F1
#
_cell.length_a   1.000
_cell.length_b   1.000
_cell.length_c   1.000
_cell.angle_alpha   90.00
_cell.angle_beta   90.00
_cell.angle_gamma   90.00
#
_symmetry.space_group_name_H-M   'P 1'
#
loop_
_entity.id
_entity.type
_entity.pdbx_description
1 polymer ?
#
loop_
_entity_poly.entity_id
_entity_poly.type
_entity_poly.pdbx_seq_one_letter_code
_entity_poly.pdbx_strand_id
1 'polypeptide(L)'
;MQLINYGIMGAAQIAPRFIAGLREAGAAQVLAIGTRNLSRTQKFAHANQIPRAYGSYAELVADPDLDVIYIPLYNGGHYAGAKLAINHGKSVLLEKPFTLTLDQAQNLFTLAQQHQVTLMAAQKAVFLALTQKIKQLLQQGAIGEVSWIDAQSYHPGGTKIAWFQDITAGGGAFHGSAVYPLDYIQYLLAQRFTSYHGLCQRQAPAADQQSDVILQTEKNILVHLFITAKTPLPSRMIIYGSHGKIVIPDYWKASNATLYDNTGHATSLQVTQNSEFVFEIQHFNQLWSQHQLTSPVMTPTLTCHTVAIIEDLYRQWTTSIWFEKRFHNCYSISVTNSYEEGFIMTTYNYDFPRSKAQLNQLIADISQLKVNVQQTHWYMRGENFFRLHPLMDEYGDQLSEQLDQIAERLIALNGSPLATTHEFIENTGLPDDKVAFDQLTMTEFMQRLVDQFKYLRDQYQKGIEVTDEEKDFPTQDMLNGFKDETDKNIWMISAYLGKAPFAD
;
A
#
# COMPACT_ATOMS: atom_id res chain seq x y z
N MET A 1 22.43 -29.78 -4.72
CA MET A 1 21.04 -29.31 -4.51
C MET A 1 20.64 -28.48 -5.70
N GLN A 2 19.41 -28.63 -6.19
CA GLN A 2 18.85 -27.75 -7.21
C GLN A 2 18.74 -26.34 -6.64
N LEU A 3 19.15 -25.34 -7.43
CA LEU A 3 19.07 -23.93 -7.06
C LEU A 3 17.62 -23.46 -7.23
N ILE A 4 17.05 -22.83 -6.20
CA ILE A 4 15.65 -22.35 -6.24
C ILE A 4 15.58 -21.05 -7.03
N ASN A 5 14.74 -21.00 -8.05
CA ASN A 5 14.56 -19.84 -8.91
C ASN A 5 13.40 -18.97 -8.43
N TYR A 6 13.72 -17.79 -7.90
CA TYR A 6 12.76 -16.80 -7.45
C TYR A 6 12.38 -15.82 -8.55
N GLY A 7 11.07 -15.57 -8.65
CA GLY A 7 10.49 -14.38 -9.27
C GLY A 7 10.13 -13.33 -8.23
N ILE A 8 10.24 -12.05 -8.58
CA ILE A 8 9.76 -10.94 -7.74
C ILE A 8 8.56 -10.30 -8.42
N MET A 9 7.42 -10.24 -7.71
CA MET A 9 6.22 -9.58 -8.18
C MET A 9 6.15 -8.14 -7.64
N GLY A 10 6.58 -7.17 -8.45
CA GLY A 10 6.61 -5.76 -8.11
C GLY A 10 7.99 -5.20 -7.76
N ALA A 11 8.17 -3.90 -7.96
CA ALA A 11 9.41 -3.18 -7.71
C ALA A 11 9.31 -2.29 -6.45
N ALA A 12 8.99 -2.92 -5.31
CA ALA A 12 8.86 -2.23 -4.04
C ALA A 12 10.22 -1.92 -3.40
N GLN A 13 10.26 -0.92 -2.51
CA GLN A 13 11.48 -0.46 -1.85
C GLN A 13 12.18 -1.55 -1.01
N ILE A 14 11.44 -2.57 -0.56
CA ILE A 14 11.97 -3.68 0.23
C ILE A 14 12.70 -4.72 -0.63
N ALA A 15 12.36 -4.83 -1.91
CA ALA A 15 12.83 -5.90 -2.80
C ALA A 15 14.37 -5.94 -2.93
N PRO A 16 15.12 -4.82 -3.06
CA PRO A 16 16.59 -4.87 -3.11
C PRO A 16 17.22 -5.51 -1.87
N ARG A 17 16.66 -5.27 -0.68
CA ARG A 17 17.15 -5.85 0.58
C ARG A 17 16.85 -7.34 0.65
N PHE A 18 15.68 -7.76 0.17
CA PHE A 18 15.35 -9.18 0.01
C PHE A 18 16.30 -9.88 -0.96
N ILE A 19 16.59 -9.28 -2.12
CA ILE A 19 17.53 -9.82 -3.13
C ILE A 19 18.92 -10.02 -2.51
N ALA A 20 19.41 -9.04 -1.75
CA ALA A 20 20.68 -9.15 -1.05
C ALA A 20 20.67 -10.30 -0.01
N GLY A 21 19.60 -10.40 0.79
CA GLY A 21 19.41 -11.50 1.74
C GLY A 21 19.33 -12.88 1.06
N LEU A 22 18.70 -12.96 -0.11
CA LEU A 22 18.58 -14.21 -0.87
C LEU A 22 19.92 -14.68 -1.41
N ARG A 23 20.75 -13.76 -1.90
CA ARG A 23 22.12 -14.04 -2.32
C ARG A 23 22.98 -14.54 -1.17
N GLU A 24 22.84 -13.93 0.01
CA GLU A 24 23.58 -14.32 1.20
C GLU A 24 23.12 -15.68 1.76
N ALA A 25 21.81 -15.96 1.76
CA ALA A 25 21.24 -17.21 2.24
C ALA A 25 21.78 -18.44 1.50
N GLY A 26 22.14 -18.27 0.22
CA GLY A 26 22.57 -19.36 -0.66
C GLY A 26 21.41 -20.28 -1.07
N ALA A 27 21.70 -21.21 -1.97
CA ALA A 27 20.74 -22.20 -2.51
C ALA A 27 19.51 -21.65 -3.25
N ALA A 28 19.44 -20.33 -3.48
CA ALA A 28 18.42 -19.69 -4.31
C ALA A 28 19.03 -18.56 -5.15
N GLN A 29 18.34 -18.18 -6.23
CA GLN A 29 18.66 -17.02 -7.05
C GLN A 29 17.41 -16.27 -7.49
N VAL A 30 17.52 -14.97 -7.74
CA VAL A 30 16.45 -14.20 -8.40
C VAL A 30 16.67 -14.26 -9.90
N LEU A 31 15.75 -14.93 -10.60
CA LEU A 31 15.83 -15.14 -12.05
C LEU A 31 15.00 -14.10 -12.81
N ALA A 32 13.87 -13.66 -12.25
CA ALA A 32 12.95 -12.76 -12.92
C ALA A 32 12.29 -11.73 -12.00
N ILE A 33 11.85 -10.62 -12.57
CA ILE A 33 10.95 -9.65 -11.95
C ILE A 33 9.84 -9.27 -12.93
N GLY A 34 8.62 -9.08 -12.42
CA GLY A 34 7.50 -8.55 -13.18
C GLY A 34 6.87 -7.34 -12.51
N THR A 35 6.59 -6.28 -13.27
CA THR A 35 5.71 -5.19 -12.82
C THR A 35 4.58 -4.97 -13.81
N ARG A 36 3.82 -3.87 -13.71
CA ARG A 36 2.79 -3.49 -14.71
C ARG A 36 3.34 -2.57 -15.82
N ASN A 37 4.62 -2.21 -15.76
CA ASN A 37 5.28 -1.34 -16.73
C ASN A 37 6.64 -1.94 -17.10
N LEU A 38 6.81 -2.34 -18.37
CA LEU A 38 8.02 -3.02 -18.82
C LEU A 38 9.29 -2.17 -18.66
N SER A 39 9.24 -0.89 -19.02
CA SER A 39 10.39 0.03 -18.91
C SER A 39 10.88 0.17 -17.48
N ARG A 40 9.97 0.37 -16.52
CA ARG A 40 10.29 0.39 -15.08
C ARG A 40 10.87 -0.95 -14.62
N THR A 41 10.33 -2.06 -15.12
CA THR A 41 10.81 -3.41 -14.77
C THR A 41 12.23 -3.63 -15.23
N GLN A 42 12.56 -3.26 -16.47
CA GLN A 42 13.90 -3.39 -17.04
C GLN A 42 14.93 -2.55 -16.27
N LYS A 43 14.59 -1.30 -15.91
CA LYS A 43 15.46 -0.45 -15.08
C LYS A 43 15.75 -1.08 -13.72
N PHE A 44 14.71 -1.61 -13.05
CA PHE A 44 14.89 -2.29 -11.76
C PHE A 44 15.71 -3.57 -11.89
N ALA A 45 15.42 -4.40 -12.91
CA ALA A 45 16.13 -5.64 -13.18
C ALA A 45 17.62 -5.38 -13.43
N HIS A 46 17.96 -4.40 -14.25
CA HIS A 46 19.34 -3.98 -14.50
C HIS A 46 20.04 -3.54 -13.22
N ALA A 47 19.43 -2.62 -12.45
CA ALA A 47 20.01 -2.10 -11.21
C ALA A 47 20.27 -3.19 -10.15
N ASN A 48 19.47 -4.27 -10.16
CA ASN A 48 19.58 -5.36 -9.20
C ASN A 48 20.19 -6.64 -9.80
N GLN A 49 20.71 -6.61 -11.03
CA GLN A 49 21.30 -7.76 -11.72
C GLN A 49 20.35 -8.97 -11.79
N ILE A 50 19.10 -8.73 -12.19
CA ILE A 50 18.08 -9.76 -12.40
C ILE A 50 18.04 -10.10 -13.90
N PRO A 51 18.21 -11.37 -14.31
CA PRO A 51 18.32 -11.74 -15.72
C PRO A 51 17.09 -11.44 -16.59
N ARG A 52 15.88 -11.59 -16.05
CA ARG A 52 14.63 -11.48 -16.82
C ARG A 52 13.70 -10.41 -16.25
N ALA A 53 13.03 -9.68 -17.14
CA ALA A 53 12.10 -8.60 -16.81
C ALA A 53 10.80 -8.77 -17.62
N TYR A 54 9.66 -8.80 -16.92
CA TYR A 54 8.34 -8.98 -17.51
C TYR A 54 7.46 -7.74 -17.34
N GLY A 55 6.67 -7.41 -18.37
CA GLY A 55 5.80 -6.22 -18.40
C GLY A 55 4.48 -6.41 -17.65
N SER A 56 4.16 -7.64 -17.26
CA SER A 56 2.98 -8.00 -16.49
C SER A 56 3.27 -9.07 -15.43
N TYR A 57 2.40 -9.16 -14.42
CA TYR A 57 2.45 -10.25 -13.45
C TYR A 57 2.07 -11.61 -14.06
N ALA A 58 1.22 -11.62 -15.09
CA ALA A 58 0.81 -12.83 -15.79
C ALA A 58 1.98 -13.49 -16.53
N GLU A 59 2.78 -12.71 -17.25
CA GLU A 59 4.01 -13.19 -17.90
C GLU A 59 5.00 -13.74 -16.87
N LEU A 60 5.17 -13.05 -15.73
CA LEU A 60 6.06 -13.51 -14.66
C LEU A 60 5.66 -14.89 -14.14
N VAL A 61 4.39 -15.09 -13.76
CA VAL A 61 3.95 -16.36 -13.18
C VAL A 61 3.88 -17.50 -14.21
N ALA A 62 3.81 -17.16 -15.50
CA ALA A 62 3.85 -18.13 -16.60
C ALA A 62 5.27 -18.64 -16.92
N ASP A 63 6.34 -17.99 -16.41
CA ASP A 63 7.72 -18.44 -16.62
C ASP A 63 7.93 -19.84 -16.01
N PRO A 64 8.19 -20.88 -16.83
CA PRO A 64 8.29 -22.26 -16.35
C PRO A 64 9.53 -22.49 -15.47
N ASP A 65 10.54 -21.62 -15.54
CA ASP A 65 11.78 -21.79 -14.78
C ASP A 65 11.68 -21.24 -13.34
N LEU A 66 10.60 -20.54 -13.00
CA LEU A 66 10.40 -20.00 -11.64
C LEU A 66 9.74 -21.02 -10.72
N ASP A 67 10.32 -21.21 -9.55
CA ASP A 67 9.82 -22.11 -8.51
C ASP A 67 8.97 -21.37 -7.48
N VAL A 68 9.40 -20.17 -7.12
CA VAL A 68 8.86 -19.35 -6.03
C VAL A 68 8.62 -17.93 -6.52
N ILE A 69 7.52 -17.32 -6.11
CA ILE A 69 7.27 -15.89 -6.27
C ILE A 69 7.29 -15.20 -4.91
N TYR A 70 8.18 -14.23 -4.77
CA TYR A 70 8.16 -13.27 -3.66
C TYR A 70 7.29 -12.08 -4.03
N ILE A 71 6.32 -11.73 -3.18
CA ILE A 71 5.27 -10.73 -3.49
C ILE A 71 5.33 -9.58 -2.49
N PRO A 72 6.12 -8.52 -2.77
CA PRO A 72 6.19 -7.31 -1.96
C PRO A 72 5.30 -6.18 -2.54
N LEU A 73 4.08 -6.47 -2.95
CA LEU A 73 3.18 -5.45 -3.49
C LEU A 73 2.72 -4.48 -2.39
N TYR A 74 1.92 -3.48 -2.75
CA TYR A 74 1.16 -2.74 -1.73
C TYR A 74 0.14 -3.68 -1.08
N ASN A 75 -0.29 -3.35 0.15
CA ASN A 75 -1.05 -4.26 1.01
C ASN A 75 -2.32 -4.83 0.31
N GLY A 76 -3.11 -3.98 -0.34
CA GLY A 76 -4.30 -4.42 -1.09
C GLY A 76 -4.01 -5.31 -2.32
N GLY A 77 -2.78 -5.31 -2.83
CA GLY A 77 -2.36 -6.14 -3.97
C GLY A 77 -1.95 -7.57 -3.60
N HIS A 78 -1.75 -7.88 -2.32
CA HIS A 78 -1.22 -9.16 -1.86
C HIS A 78 -2.11 -10.35 -2.24
N TYR A 79 -3.41 -10.28 -1.95
CA TYR A 79 -4.35 -11.37 -2.23
C TYR A 79 -4.40 -11.73 -3.72
N ALA A 80 -4.58 -10.73 -4.59
CA ALA A 80 -4.66 -10.94 -6.03
C ALA A 80 -3.33 -11.49 -6.60
N GLY A 81 -2.20 -10.94 -6.17
CA GLY A 81 -0.87 -11.41 -6.61
C GLY A 81 -0.58 -12.84 -6.18
N ALA A 82 -0.85 -13.18 -4.91
CA ALA A 82 -0.63 -14.52 -4.36
C ALA A 82 -1.55 -15.55 -5.04
N LYS A 83 -2.83 -15.23 -5.20
CA LYS A 83 -3.79 -16.08 -5.90
C LYS A 83 -3.35 -16.36 -7.34
N LEU A 84 -2.88 -15.34 -8.05
CA LEU A 84 -2.37 -15.48 -9.42
C LEU A 84 -1.17 -16.45 -9.48
N ALA A 85 -0.19 -16.29 -8.58
CA ALA A 85 0.99 -17.15 -8.53
C ALA A 85 0.66 -18.61 -8.17
N ILE A 86 -0.19 -18.82 -7.15
CA ILE A 86 -0.63 -20.15 -6.70
C ILE A 86 -1.37 -20.88 -7.84
N ASN A 87 -2.27 -20.20 -8.54
CA ASN A 87 -3.01 -20.79 -9.66
C ASN A 87 -2.11 -21.25 -10.82
N HIS A 88 -0.89 -20.69 -10.93
CA HIS A 88 0.14 -21.10 -11.89
C HIS A 88 1.13 -22.13 -11.31
N GLY A 89 0.81 -22.73 -10.16
CA GLY A 89 1.63 -23.75 -9.52
C GLY A 89 2.93 -23.21 -8.93
N LYS A 90 3.01 -21.90 -8.64
CA LYS A 90 4.18 -21.29 -8.01
C LYS A 90 4.04 -21.27 -6.50
N SER A 91 5.10 -21.61 -5.78
CA SER A 91 5.17 -21.38 -4.34
C SER A 91 5.29 -19.89 -4.04
N VAL A 92 4.78 -19.43 -2.89
CA VAL A 92 4.64 -18.01 -2.59
C VAL A 92 5.20 -17.66 -1.22
N LEU A 93 6.10 -16.69 -1.20
CA LEU A 93 6.49 -15.95 -0.01
C LEU A 93 5.84 -14.55 -0.08
N LEU A 94 4.80 -14.34 0.74
CA LEU A 94 3.93 -13.17 0.65
C LEU A 94 4.27 -12.14 1.73
N GLU A 95 4.56 -10.89 1.36
CA GLU A 95 4.86 -9.83 2.34
C GLU A 95 3.69 -9.56 3.30
N LYS A 96 4.04 -8.95 4.44
CA LYS A 96 3.09 -8.54 5.47
C LYS A 96 2.51 -7.13 5.19
N PRO A 97 1.25 -6.85 5.59
CA PRO A 97 0.26 -7.79 6.14
C PRO A 97 -0.17 -8.81 5.10
N PHE A 98 -0.32 -10.06 5.50
CA PHE A 98 -0.52 -11.18 4.58
C PHE A 98 -1.70 -10.96 3.62
N THR A 99 -2.84 -10.53 4.17
CA THR A 99 -4.03 -10.08 3.45
C THR A 99 -4.75 -9.02 4.29
N LEU A 100 -5.73 -8.33 3.71
CA LEU A 100 -6.54 -7.35 4.43
C LEU A 100 -7.71 -7.97 5.19
N THR A 101 -8.15 -9.17 4.77
CA THR A 101 -9.23 -9.90 5.44
C THR A 101 -8.87 -11.35 5.72
N LEU A 102 -9.50 -11.92 6.74
CA LEU A 102 -9.37 -13.32 7.15
C LEU A 102 -9.78 -14.26 6.02
N ASP A 103 -10.90 -13.95 5.34
CA ASP A 103 -11.41 -14.77 4.24
C ASP A 103 -10.39 -14.88 3.11
N GLN A 104 -9.69 -13.78 2.78
CA GLN A 104 -8.61 -13.79 1.79
C GLN A 104 -7.45 -14.70 2.25
N ALA A 105 -7.03 -14.62 3.52
CA ALA A 105 -5.95 -15.45 4.05
C ALA A 105 -6.31 -16.94 3.98
N GLN A 106 -7.50 -17.31 4.45
CA GLN A 106 -7.99 -18.69 4.44
C GLN A 106 -8.13 -19.22 3.01
N ASN A 107 -8.59 -18.38 2.07
CA ASN A 107 -8.69 -18.74 0.67
C ASN A 107 -7.30 -19.05 0.08
N LEU A 108 -6.29 -18.24 0.35
CA LEU A 108 -4.93 -18.48 -0.16
C LEU A 108 -4.34 -19.79 0.37
N PHE A 109 -4.50 -20.10 1.66
CA PHE A 109 -4.03 -21.38 2.20
C PHE A 109 -4.78 -22.58 1.60
N THR A 110 -6.09 -22.45 1.37
CA THR A 110 -6.88 -23.48 0.69
C THR A 110 -6.39 -23.71 -0.74
N LEU A 111 -6.17 -22.63 -1.49
CA LEU A 111 -5.64 -22.70 -2.86
C LEU A 111 -4.23 -23.29 -2.90
N ALA A 112 -3.33 -22.88 -1.99
CA ALA A 112 -1.97 -23.42 -1.93
C ALA A 112 -1.97 -24.93 -1.67
N GLN A 113 -2.86 -25.40 -0.78
CA GLN A 113 -3.07 -26.83 -0.56
C GLN A 113 -3.61 -27.53 -1.81
N GLN A 114 -4.59 -26.95 -2.51
CA GLN A 114 -5.15 -27.54 -3.75
C GLN A 114 -4.11 -27.66 -4.86
N HIS A 115 -3.25 -26.65 -5.02
CA HIS A 115 -2.19 -26.62 -6.02
C HIS A 115 -0.89 -27.31 -5.58
N GLN A 116 -0.81 -27.81 -4.34
CA GLN A 116 0.37 -28.46 -3.76
C GLN A 116 1.63 -27.56 -3.80
N VAL A 117 1.46 -26.29 -3.46
CA VAL A 117 2.55 -25.30 -3.42
C VAL A 117 2.81 -24.80 -2.00
N THR A 118 4.05 -24.43 -1.71
CA THR A 118 4.44 -23.83 -0.42
C THR A 118 3.93 -22.40 -0.33
N LEU A 119 3.26 -22.05 0.76
CA LEU A 119 2.80 -20.68 1.06
C LEU A 119 3.21 -20.28 2.48
N MET A 120 3.83 -19.11 2.61
CA MET A 120 4.23 -18.55 3.90
C MET A 120 4.09 -17.03 3.91
N ALA A 121 3.62 -16.47 5.03
CA ALA A 121 3.73 -15.04 5.31
C ALA A 121 5.19 -14.66 5.59
N ALA A 122 5.69 -13.60 4.96
CA ALA A 122 7.00 -13.04 5.24
C ALA A 122 6.92 -12.22 6.55
N GLN A 123 7.50 -12.79 7.60
CA GLN A 123 7.63 -12.26 8.94
C GLN A 123 9.02 -12.61 9.49
N LYS A 124 10.03 -11.85 9.07
CA LYS A 124 11.43 -12.09 9.49
C LYS A 124 11.67 -12.08 11.00
N ALA A 125 10.86 -11.35 11.77
CA ALA A 125 11.11 -11.12 13.19
C ALA A 125 11.12 -12.41 14.03
N VAL A 126 10.28 -13.39 13.67
CA VAL A 126 10.21 -14.67 14.39
C VAL A 126 11.39 -15.59 14.07
N PHE A 127 12.13 -15.35 12.99
CA PHE A 127 13.26 -16.17 12.56
C PHE A 127 14.62 -15.66 13.05
N LEU A 128 14.69 -14.46 13.63
CA LEU A 128 15.96 -13.89 14.11
C LEU A 128 16.60 -14.77 15.18
N ALA A 129 17.93 -14.90 15.13
CA ALA A 129 18.71 -15.64 16.12
C ALA A 129 18.47 -15.12 17.55
N LEU A 130 18.32 -13.80 17.72
CA LEU A 130 17.99 -13.20 19.01
C LEU A 130 16.61 -13.66 19.50
N THR A 131 15.60 -13.68 18.63
CA THR A 131 14.25 -14.13 18.97
C THR A 131 14.24 -15.56 19.47
N GLN A 132 15.03 -16.45 18.84
CA GLN A 132 15.17 -17.83 19.31
C GLN A 132 15.79 -17.91 20.72
N LYS A 133 16.84 -17.14 21.00
CA LYS A 133 17.44 -17.07 22.34
C LYS A 133 16.44 -16.54 23.38
N ILE A 134 15.68 -15.50 23.05
CA ILE A 134 14.68 -14.92 23.94
C ILE A 134 13.58 -15.94 24.24
N LYS A 135 13.08 -16.65 23.21
CA LYS A 135 12.11 -17.72 23.39
C LYS A 135 12.62 -18.81 24.33
N GLN A 136 13.86 -19.25 24.17
CA GLN A 136 14.49 -20.23 25.06
C GLN A 136 14.61 -19.72 26.51
N LEU A 137 15.00 -18.46 26.72
CA LEU A 137 15.08 -17.86 28.05
C LEU A 137 13.72 -17.78 28.75
N LEU A 138 12.67 -17.41 28.01
CA LEU A 138 11.31 -17.41 28.53
C LEU A 138 10.86 -18.82 28.91
N GLN A 139 11.16 -19.83 28.08
CA GLN A 139 10.86 -21.24 28.37
C GLN A 139 11.62 -21.77 29.59
N GLN A 140 12.83 -21.26 29.84
CA GLN A 140 13.66 -21.61 30.99
C GLN A 140 13.27 -20.83 32.27
N GLY A 141 12.31 -19.91 32.19
CA GLY A 141 11.87 -19.11 33.33
C GLY A 141 12.88 -18.04 33.76
N ALA A 142 13.73 -17.54 32.85
CA ALA A 142 14.79 -16.58 33.16
C ALA A 142 14.30 -15.27 33.80
N ILE A 143 13.04 -14.88 33.54
CA ILE A 143 12.36 -13.74 34.19
C ILE A 143 11.13 -14.17 35.01
N GLY A 144 11.01 -15.45 35.35
CA GLY A 144 9.86 -16.02 36.05
C GLY A 144 8.59 -16.05 35.20
N GLU A 145 7.42 -15.89 35.85
CA GLU A 145 6.12 -15.89 35.16
C GLU A 145 5.88 -14.55 34.48
N VAL A 146 5.66 -14.56 33.16
CA VAL A 146 5.36 -13.35 32.38
C VAL A 146 3.97 -12.84 32.74
N SER A 147 3.84 -11.55 33.03
CA SER A 147 2.56 -10.92 33.44
C SER A 147 2.11 -9.78 32.51
N TRP A 148 3.05 -9.05 31.91
CA TRP A 148 2.75 -7.92 31.04
C TRP A 148 3.79 -7.73 29.93
N ILE A 149 3.34 -7.29 28.75
CA ILE A 149 4.21 -6.93 27.62
C ILE A 149 3.85 -5.54 27.12
N ASP A 150 4.86 -4.68 26.96
CA ASP A 150 4.75 -3.36 26.33
C ASP A 150 5.51 -3.38 25.01
N ALA A 151 4.84 -3.13 23.89
CA ALA A 151 5.49 -3.03 22.58
C ALA A 151 5.16 -1.70 21.91
N GLN A 152 6.18 -1.06 21.37
CA GLN A 152 6.12 0.24 20.76
C GLN A 152 6.81 0.21 19.40
N SER A 153 6.13 0.68 18.36
CA SER A 153 6.66 0.67 16.98
C SER A 153 6.47 2.04 16.33
N TYR A 154 7.57 2.64 15.90
CA TYR A 154 7.59 3.88 15.13
C TYR A 154 8.15 3.63 13.73
N HIS A 155 7.35 3.92 12.71
CA HIS A 155 7.74 3.78 11.31
C HIS A 155 7.59 5.12 10.58
N PRO A 156 8.68 5.91 10.47
CA PRO A 156 8.65 7.17 9.74
C PRO A 156 8.48 6.91 8.24
N GLY A 157 7.64 7.71 7.58
CA GLY A 157 7.64 7.84 6.12
C GLY A 157 6.39 7.34 5.38
N GLY A 158 5.57 6.49 6.01
CA GLY A 158 4.32 6.01 5.41
C GLY A 158 3.36 7.16 5.07
N THR A 159 3.27 8.18 5.93
CA THR A 159 2.35 9.31 5.77
C THR A 159 2.58 10.16 4.52
N LYS A 160 3.72 10.02 3.82
CA LYS A 160 4.01 10.74 2.56
C LYS A 160 3.60 9.96 1.31
N ILE A 161 3.12 8.72 1.47
CA ILE A 161 2.78 7.81 0.38
C ILE A 161 1.26 7.74 0.24
N ALA A 162 0.73 8.05 -0.94
CA ALA A 162 -0.72 8.18 -1.15
C ALA A 162 -1.51 6.93 -0.71
N TRP A 163 -1.11 5.73 -1.15
CA TRP A 163 -1.79 4.48 -0.79
C TRP A 163 -1.74 4.18 0.73
N PHE A 164 -0.76 4.71 1.45
CA PHE A 164 -0.65 4.50 2.90
C PHE A 164 -1.69 5.30 3.67
N GLN A 165 -2.20 6.39 3.09
CA GLN A 165 -3.30 7.16 3.68
C GLN A 165 -4.67 6.57 3.34
N ASP A 166 -4.75 5.70 2.33
CA ASP A 166 -5.98 5.07 1.89
C ASP A 166 -6.20 3.74 2.61
N ILE A 167 -7.24 3.69 3.45
CA ILE A 167 -7.62 2.47 4.19
C ILE A 167 -8.02 1.32 3.25
N THR A 168 -8.59 1.62 2.09
CA THR A 168 -9.05 0.62 1.12
C THR A 168 -7.88 -0.03 0.38
N ALA A 169 -6.80 0.72 0.14
CA ALA A 169 -5.53 0.20 -0.34
C ALA A 169 -4.74 -0.60 0.71
N GLY A 170 -5.25 -0.68 1.95
CA GLY A 170 -4.58 -1.31 3.09
C GLY A 170 -3.59 -0.40 3.80
N GLY A 171 -3.73 0.92 3.64
CA GLY A 171 -2.93 1.93 4.32
C GLY A 171 -3.15 1.94 5.83
N GLY A 172 -2.32 2.72 6.53
CA GLY A 172 -2.37 2.90 7.98
C GLY A 172 -1.17 2.33 8.73
N ALA A 173 -0.82 2.99 9.83
CA ALA A 173 0.29 2.57 10.68
C ALA A 173 0.04 1.17 11.25
N PHE A 174 -1.20 0.87 11.63
CA PHE A 174 -1.59 -0.41 12.18
C PHE A 174 -1.50 -1.55 11.15
N HIS A 175 -2.11 -1.44 9.96
CA HIS A 175 -1.94 -2.44 8.88
C HIS A 175 -0.46 -2.71 8.56
N GLY A 176 0.35 -1.66 8.47
CA GLY A 176 1.76 -1.78 8.09
C GLY A 176 2.66 -2.46 9.12
N SER A 177 2.29 -2.39 10.41
CA SER A 177 3.23 -2.66 11.52
C SER A 177 2.70 -3.61 12.59
N ALA A 178 1.39 -3.71 12.81
CA ALA A 178 0.79 -4.51 13.89
C ALA A 178 1.09 -6.01 13.77
N VAL A 179 1.37 -6.47 12.55
CA VAL A 179 1.77 -7.85 12.28
C VAL A 179 3.06 -8.22 13.03
N TYR A 180 4.02 -7.28 13.16
CA TYR A 180 5.26 -7.54 13.88
C TYR A 180 5.04 -7.91 15.34
N PRO A 181 4.45 -7.07 16.21
CA PRO A 181 4.28 -7.42 17.61
C PRO A 181 3.27 -8.55 17.80
N LEU A 182 2.21 -8.64 16.99
CA LEU A 182 1.19 -9.68 17.12
C LEU A 182 1.76 -11.07 16.85
N ASP A 183 2.49 -11.27 15.75
CA ASP A 183 3.10 -12.57 15.44
C ASP A 183 4.22 -12.89 16.44
N TYR A 184 5.05 -11.89 16.77
CA TYR A 184 6.21 -12.07 17.64
C TYR A 184 5.82 -12.54 19.04
N ILE A 185 4.81 -11.91 19.64
CA ILE A 185 4.34 -12.26 21.00
C ILE A 185 3.72 -13.65 21.01
N GLN A 186 2.85 -13.96 20.05
CA GLN A 186 2.24 -15.29 19.95
C GLN A 186 3.31 -16.37 19.73
N TYR A 187 4.33 -16.08 18.92
CA TYR A 187 5.46 -16.98 18.70
C TYR A 187 6.28 -17.21 19.96
N LEU A 188 6.64 -16.15 20.69
CA LEU A 188 7.45 -16.25 21.91
C LEU A 188 6.73 -17.01 23.00
N LEU A 189 5.45 -16.70 23.23
CA LEU A 189 4.67 -17.27 24.32
C LEU A 189 4.01 -18.61 23.98
N ALA A 190 3.98 -18.98 22.68
CA ALA A 190 3.18 -20.08 22.15
C ALA A 190 1.72 -19.98 22.60
N GLN A 191 1.16 -18.77 22.51
CA GLN A 191 -0.18 -18.44 22.98
C GLN A 191 -0.93 -17.56 21.99
N ARG A 192 -2.25 -17.70 21.92
CA ARG A 192 -3.12 -16.81 21.13
C ARG A 192 -3.67 -15.66 21.97
N PHE A 193 -4.07 -14.59 21.30
CA PHE A 193 -4.88 -13.53 21.89
C PHE A 193 -6.35 -13.93 21.95
N THR A 194 -7.01 -13.70 23.09
CA THR A 194 -8.42 -14.02 23.34
C THR A 194 -9.31 -12.79 23.42
N SER A 195 -8.75 -11.63 23.75
CA SER A 195 -9.44 -10.34 23.73
C SER A 195 -8.50 -9.24 23.29
N TYR A 196 -9.05 -8.21 22.65
CA TYR A 196 -8.31 -7.03 22.21
C TYR A 196 -9.27 -5.85 22.04
N HIS A 197 -8.81 -4.68 22.46
CA HIS A 197 -9.52 -3.42 22.35
C HIS A 197 -8.53 -2.30 22.11
N GLY A 198 -8.94 -1.25 21.40
CA GLY A 198 -8.07 -0.12 21.20
C GLY A 198 -8.73 1.00 20.44
N LEU A 199 -7.97 2.08 20.29
CA LEU A 199 -8.37 3.27 19.57
C LEU A 199 -7.26 3.67 18.60
N CYS A 200 -7.64 4.39 17.56
CA CYS A 200 -6.70 4.95 16.61
C CYS A 200 -6.95 6.43 16.40
N GLN A 201 -5.90 7.17 16.04
CA GLN A 201 -6.02 8.51 15.51
C GLN A 201 -6.03 8.42 13.98
N ARG A 202 -7.19 8.75 13.40
CA ARG A 202 -7.39 8.86 11.95
C ARG A 202 -8.27 10.06 11.62
N GLN A 203 -8.15 10.58 10.41
CA GLN A 203 -9.07 11.58 9.86
C GLN A 203 -9.85 10.92 8.74
N ALA A 204 -11.07 10.44 9.00
CA ALA A 204 -11.87 9.77 7.99
C ALA A 204 -12.01 10.64 6.73
N PRO A 205 -11.87 10.07 5.51
CA PRO A 205 -11.78 8.64 5.19
C PRO A 205 -10.38 8.02 5.30
N ALA A 206 -9.35 8.79 5.68
CA ALA A 206 -7.98 8.30 5.73
C ALA A 206 -7.74 7.21 6.79
N ALA A 207 -6.68 6.44 6.56
CA ALA A 207 -6.16 5.43 7.47
C ALA A 207 -5.55 6.03 8.74
N ASP A 208 -5.24 5.18 9.72
CA ASP A 208 -4.68 5.61 11.00
C ASP A 208 -3.22 6.06 10.90
N GLN A 209 -2.90 7.11 11.65
CA GLN A 209 -1.53 7.60 11.83
C GLN A 209 -0.87 7.03 13.08
N GLN A 210 -1.67 6.68 14.08
CA GLN A 210 -1.24 6.03 15.30
C GLN A 210 -2.40 5.27 15.96
N SER A 211 -2.07 4.27 16.75
CA SER A 211 -3.01 3.38 17.43
C SER A 211 -2.45 2.94 18.78
N ASP A 212 -3.37 2.76 19.72
CA ASP A 212 -3.13 2.30 21.08
C ASP A 212 -4.10 1.13 21.34
N VAL A 213 -3.54 -0.05 21.56
CA VAL A 213 -4.29 -1.32 21.63
C VAL A 213 -3.83 -2.12 22.83
N ILE A 214 -4.80 -2.60 23.60
CA ILE A 214 -4.60 -3.58 24.67
C ILE A 214 -5.12 -4.94 24.23
N LEU A 215 -4.39 -6.00 24.57
CA LEU A 215 -4.74 -7.39 24.27
C LEU A 215 -4.55 -8.27 25.50
N GLN A 216 -5.22 -9.42 25.50
CA GLN A 216 -5.05 -10.46 26.49
C GLN A 216 -4.76 -11.79 25.79
N THR A 217 -3.79 -12.53 26.31
CA THR A 217 -3.50 -13.91 25.88
C THR A 217 -4.38 -14.94 26.58
N GLU A 218 -4.39 -16.17 26.09
CA GLU A 218 -5.12 -17.28 26.73
C GLU A 218 -4.71 -17.58 28.19
N LYS A 219 -3.47 -17.24 28.59
CA LYS A 219 -3.03 -17.32 30.01
C LYS A 219 -3.15 -16.00 30.75
N ASN A 220 -4.06 -15.11 30.31
CA ASN A 220 -4.35 -13.82 30.94
C ASN A 220 -3.18 -12.83 31.00
N ILE A 221 -2.10 -13.04 30.24
CA ILE A 221 -1.01 -12.05 30.12
C ILE A 221 -1.56 -10.85 29.34
N LEU A 222 -1.42 -9.66 29.93
CA LEU A 222 -1.83 -8.41 29.30
C LEU A 222 -0.73 -7.90 28.36
N VAL A 223 -1.15 -7.33 27.23
CA VAL A 223 -0.24 -6.77 26.23
C VAL A 223 -0.72 -5.38 25.85
N HIS A 224 0.19 -4.42 25.80
CA HIS A 224 -0.05 -3.09 25.28
C HIS A 224 0.78 -2.89 24.00
N LEU A 225 0.13 -2.41 22.94
CA LEU A 225 0.72 -2.09 21.66
C LEU A 225 0.49 -0.61 21.35
N PHE A 226 1.57 0.15 21.21
CA PHE A 226 1.53 1.50 20.66
C PHE A 226 2.23 1.55 19.30
N ILE A 227 1.47 1.85 18.25
CA ILE A 227 1.97 1.90 16.87
C ILE A 227 1.77 3.30 16.33
N THR A 228 2.80 3.87 15.72
CA THR A 228 2.74 5.25 15.22
C THR A 228 3.61 5.48 14.00
N ALA A 229 3.09 6.26 13.05
CA ALA A 229 3.85 6.89 11.98
C ALA A 229 4.05 8.40 12.22
N LYS A 230 3.47 8.91 13.32
CA LYS A 230 3.40 10.35 13.64
C LYS A 230 4.39 10.76 14.73
N THR A 231 4.49 9.98 15.80
CA THR A 231 5.22 10.35 17.01
C THR A 231 6.59 9.68 17.00
N PRO A 232 7.69 10.43 16.91
CA PRO A 232 9.04 9.86 16.82
C PRO A 232 9.45 9.29 18.18
N LEU A 233 9.28 7.99 18.35
CA LEU A 233 9.63 7.28 19.58
C LEU A 233 10.57 6.10 19.28
N PRO A 234 11.45 5.71 20.23
CA PRO A 234 12.26 4.51 20.08
C PRO A 234 11.37 3.28 19.98
N SER A 235 11.62 2.44 18.99
CA SER A 235 10.87 1.20 18.87
C SER A 235 11.45 0.13 19.78
N ARG A 236 10.60 -0.58 20.51
CA ARG A 236 11.02 -1.58 21.51
C ARG A 236 9.90 -2.55 21.84
N MET A 237 10.29 -3.68 22.43
CA MET A 237 9.40 -4.55 23.19
C MET A 237 10.00 -4.79 24.58
N ILE A 238 9.17 -4.74 25.62
CA ILE A 238 9.53 -5.07 26.99
C ILE A 238 8.62 -6.18 27.48
N ILE A 239 9.21 -7.27 27.96
CA ILE A 239 8.51 -8.43 28.52
C ILE A 239 8.78 -8.45 30.02
N TYR A 240 7.75 -8.29 30.84
CA TYR A 240 7.84 -8.26 32.29
C TYR A 240 7.42 -9.61 32.88
N GLY A 241 8.20 -10.10 33.83
CA GLY A 241 7.88 -11.29 34.60
C GLY A 241 8.21 -11.14 36.08
N SER A 242 7.85 -12.16 36.88
CA SER A 242 7.97 -12.12 38.34
C SER A 242 9.40 -11.95 38.87
N HIS A 243 10.43 -12.29 38.09
CA HIS A 243 11.84 -12.21 38.49
C HIS A 243 12.63 -11.14 37.72
N GLY A 244 12.00 -10.40 36.79
CA GLY A 244 12.71 -9.43 36.00
C GLY A 244 12.00 -9.02 34.70
N LYS A 245 12.76 -8.49 33.75
CA LYS A 245 12.26 -8.10 32.43
C LYS A 245 13.29 -8.29 31.32
N ILE A 246 12.81 -8.45 30.09
CA ILE A 246 13.62 -8.43 28.86
C ILE A 246 13.28 -7.18 28.07
N VAL A 247 14.28 -6.37 27.71
CA VAL A 247 14.12 -5.19 26.84
C VAL A 247 14.76 -5.48 25.48
N ILE A 248 13.98 -5.35 24.42
CA ILE A 248 14.36 -5.66 23.03
C ILE A 248 14.19 -4.40 22.17
N PRO A 249 15.26 -3.66 21.85
CA PRO A 249 15.18 -2.54 20.92
C PRO A 249 14.90 -3.04 19.49
N ASP A 250 14.08 -2.33 18.72
CA ASP A 250 13.81 -2.64 17.30
C ASP A 250 13.52 -4.15 17.05
N TYR A 251 12.67 -4.76 17.87
CA TYR A 251 12.48 -6.21 17.98
C TYR A 251 12.26 -6.98 16.65
N TRP A 252 11.82 -6.32 15.57
CA TRP A 252 11.69 -6.91 14.23
C TRP A 252 13.00 -7.08 13.44
N LYS A 253 14.10 -6.50 13.93
CA LYS A 253 15.44 -6.54 13.33
C LYS A 253 16.55 -6.61 14.38
N ALA A 254 16.21 -6.90 15.63
CA ALA A 254 17.11 -6.79 16.76
C ALA A 254 18.26 -7.80 16.71
N SER A 255 19.47 -7.33 16.99
CA SER A 255 20.66 -8.14 17.24
C SER A 255 21.05 -8.21 18.72
N ASN A 256 20.35 -7.46 19.57
CA ASN A 256 20.62 -7.37 20.99
C ASN A 256 19.36 -7.20 21.83
N ALA A 257 19.47 -7.61 23.09
CA ALA A 257 18.48 -7.38 24.14
C ALA A 257 19.17 -7.28 25.50
N THR A 258 18.46 -6.77 26.50
CA THR A 258 18.96 -6.69 27.88
C THR A 258 17.98 -7.36 28.82
N LEU A 259 18.46 -8.31 29.62
CA LEU A 259 17.73 -8.85 30.77
C LEU A 259 18.03 -8.00 32.00
N TYR A 260 17.00 -7.73 32.79
CA TYR A 260 17.14 -7.13 34.11
C TYR A 260 16.50 -8.07 35.13
N ASP A 261 17.18 -8.33 36.24
CA ASP A 261 16.54 -8.96 37.40
C ASP A 261 15.82 -7.91 38.27
N ASN A 262 15.14 -8.37 39.33
CA ASN A 262 14.43 -7.49 40.28
C ASN A 262 15.36 -6.58 41.11
N THR A 263 16.67 -6.82 41.13
CA THR A 263 17.65 -5.94 41.77
C THR A 263 18.14 -4.84 40.83
N GLY A 264 17.79 -4.92 39.55
CA GLY A 264 18.24 -4.02 38.50
C GLY A 264 19.54 -4.44 37.83
N HIS A 265 20.09 -5.61 38.16
CA HIS A 265 21.29 -6.14 37.50
C HIS A 265 20.99 -6.44 36.03
N ALA A 266 21.80 -5.89 35.13
CA ALA A 266 21.59 -5.96 33.69
C ALA A 266 22.54 -6.98 33.03
N THR A 267 21.97 -7.93 32.28
CA THR A 267 22.71 -8.89 31.44
C THR A 267 22.46 -8.61 29.97
N SER A 268 23.53 -8.33 29.21
CA SER A 268 23.43 -8.07 27.77
C SER A 268 23.39 -9.38 26.97
N LEU A 269 22.46 -9.46 26.04
CA LEU A 269 22.37 -10.51 25.03
C LEU A 269 22.73 -9.91 23.67
N GLN A 270 23.62 -10.58 22.96
CA GLN A 270 24.06 -10.18 21.62
C GLN A 270 24.07 -11.40 20.69
N VAL A 271 23.75 -11.16 19.43
CA VAL A 271 23.94 -12.09 18.31
C VAL A 271 24.55 -11.35 17.13
N THR A 272 25.42 -12.04 16.40
CA THR A 272 25.92 -11.54 15.11
C THR A 272 24.93 -11.93 14.02
N GLN A 273 24.51 -10.95 13.23
CA GLN A 273 23.68 -11.16 12.04
C GLN A 273 24.11 -10.15 10.97
N ASN A 274 24.32 -10.62 9.74
CA ASN A 274 24.66 -9.76 8.61
C ASN A 274 23.41 -9.19 7.94
N SER A 275 22.37 -10.01 7.82
CA SER A 275 21.09 -9.63 7.21
C SER A 275 19.94 -10.29 7.95
N GLU A 276 18.89 -9.53 8.24
CA GLU A 276 17.71 -10.05 8.93
C GLU A 276 16.82 -10.95 8.04
N PHE A 277 17.03 -10.94 6.72
CA PHE A 277 16.25 -11.73 5.76
C PHE A 277 16.75 -13.17 5.61
N VAL A 278 18.02 -13.42 5.91
CA VAL A 278 18.67 -14.71 5.65
C VAL A 278 17.94 -15.86 6.34
N PHE A 279 17.55 -15.68 7.60
CA PHE A 279 16.89 -16.74 8.38
C PHE A 279 15.51 -17.11 7.83
N GLU A 280 14.72 -16.13 7.43
CA GLU A 280 13.41 -16.35 6.81
C GLU A 280 13.53 -17.04 5.46
N ILE A 281 14.48 -16.59 4.63
CA ILE A 281 14.71 -17.15 3.29
C ILE A 281 15.20 -18.60 3.41
N GLN A 282 16.17 -18.86 4.28
CA GLN A 282 16.65 -20.22 4.52
C GLN A 282 15.54 -21.15 5.01
N HIS A 283 14.71 -20.67 5.93
CA HIS A 283 13.54 -21.43 6.40
C HIS A 283 12.58 -21.73 5.26
N PHE A 284 12.21 -20.73 4.45
CA PHE A 284 11.32 -20.96 3.31
C PHE A 284 11.91 -21.90 2.27
N ASN A 285 13.20 -21.75 1.92
CA ASN A 285 13.91 -22.63 1.01
C ASN A 285 13.91 -24.08 1.52
N GLN A 286 14.05 -24.26 2.84
CA GLN A 286 13.93 -25.57 3.46
C GLN A 286 12.52 -26.14 3.30
N LEU A 287 11.47 -25.35 3.56
CA LEU A 287 10.08 -25.81 3.35
C LEU A 287 9.87 -26.28 1.91
N TRP A 288 10.27 -25.46 0.94
CA TRP A 288 10.11 -25.75 -0.48
C TRP A 288 10.87 -27.01 -0.89
N SER A 289 12.14 -27.12 -0.52
CA SER A 289 12.98 -28.30 -0.85
C SER A 289 12.52 -29.59 -0.18
N GLN A 290 11.78 -29.50 0.92
CA GLN A 290 11.19 -30.64 1.64
C GLN A 290 9.73 -30.89 1.24
N HIS A 291 9.20 -30.17 0.24
CA HIS A 291 7.80 -30.22 -0.18
C HIS A 291 6.80 -29.96 0.96
N GLN A 292 7.19 -29.14 1.94
CA GLN A 292 6.31 -28.71 3.01
C GLN A 292 5.47 -27.52 2.53
N LEU A 293 4.15 -27.68 2.59
CA LEU A 293 3.22 -26.67 2.08
C LEU A 293 3.13 -25.43 2.98
N THR A 294 3.42 -25.58 4.27
CA THR A 294 3.26 -24.52 5.27
C THR A 294 4.37 -24.55 6.31
N SER A 295 4.68 -23.39 6.87
CA SER A 295 5.69 -23.24 7.92
C SER A 295 5.19 -23.74 9.28
N PRO A 296 6.00 -24.47 10.07
CA PRO A 296 5.68 -24.77 11.47
C PRO A 296 5.90 -23.58 12.41
N VAL A 297 6.56 -22.50 11.93
CA VAL A 297 6.83 -21.28 12.68
C VAL A 297 5.74 -20.25 12.37
N MET A 298 5.65 -19.83 11.10
CA MET A 298 4.58 -18.99 10.58
C MET A 298 3.42 -19.85 10.08
N THR A 299 2.73 -20.48 11.02
CA THR A 299 1.63 -21.41 10.72
C THR A 299 0.43 -20.69 10.10
N PRO A 300 -0.40 -21.37 9.28
CA PRO A 300 -1.64 -20.80 8.78
C PRO A 300 -2.54 -20.25 9.90
N THR A 301 -2.59 -20.97 11.02
CA THR A 301 -3.36 -20.58 12.21
C THR A 301 -2.86 -19.26 12.80
N LEU A 302 -1.54 -19.09 12.94
CA LEU A 302 -0.93 -17.85 13.44
C LEU A 302 -1.22 -16.68 12.49
N THR A 303 -0.95 -16.87 11.19
CA THR A 303 -1.18 -15.85 10.16
C THR A 303 -2.65 -15.41 10.11
N CYS A 304 -3.58 -16.36 10.06
CA CYS A 304 -5.02 -16.07 10.05
C CYS A 304 -5.48 -15.37 11.34
N HIS A 305 -4.95 -15.76 12.51
CA HIS A 305 -5.30 -15.10 13.77
C HIS A 305 -4.87 -13.63 13.79
N THR A 306 -3.65 -13.35 13.35
CA THR A 306 -3.14 -11.98 13.24
C THR A 306 -3.94 -11.14 12.25
N VAL A 307 -4.29 -11.69 11.08
CA VAL A 307 -5.14 -11.00 10.10
C VAL A 307 -6.52 -10.69 10.70
N ALA A 308 -7.13 -11.65 11.40
CA ALA A 308 -8.45 -11.47 12.02
C ALA A 308 -8.46 -10.34 13.06
N ILE A 309 -7.43 -10.25 13.91
CA ILE A 309 -7.29 -9.18 14.91
C ILE A 309 -7.22 -7.81 14.21
N ILE A 310 -6.38 -7.70 13.18
CA ILE A 310 -6.18 -6.43 12.46
C ILE A 310 -7.48 -6.01 11.77
N GLU A 311 -8.11 -6.93 11.04
CA GLU A 311 -9.38 -6.70 10.35
C GLU A 311 -10.47 -6.24 11.34
N ASP A 312 -10.63 -6.93 12.45
CA ASP A 312 -11.67 -6.64 13.44
C ASP A 312 -11.45 -5.28 14.12
N LEU A 313 -10.21 -4.93 14.47
CA LEU A 313 -9.88 -3.60 15.01
C LEU A 313 -10.19 -2.49 14.00
N TYR A 314 -9.86 -2.67 12.72
CA TYR A 314 -10.24 -1.69 11.70
C TYR A 314 -11.77 -1.62 11.51
N ARG A 315 -12.49 -2.75 11.58
CA ARG A 315 -13.95 -2.73 11.58
C ARG A 315 -14.45 -1.88 12.74
N GLN A 316 -14.01 -2.12 13.98
CA GLN A 316 -14.38 -1.32 15.16
C GLN A 316 -14.09 0.18 15.00
N TRP A 317 -12.90 0.54 14.48
CA TRP A 317 -12.50 1.94 14.28
C TRP A 317 -13.24 2.65 13.13
N THR A 318 -13.80 1.89 12.19
CA THR A 318 -14.53 2.41 11.03
C THR A 318 -16.04 2.40 11.21
N THR A 319 -16.60 1.45 11.97
CA THR A 319 -18.04 1.36 12.27
C THR A 319 -18.52 2.39 13.29
N SER A 320 -17.60 3.07 14.00
CA SER A 320 -17.94 3.97 15.11
C SER A 320 -18.55 5.32 14.72
N ILE A 321 -18.82 5.61 13.44
CA ILE A 321 -19.60 6.80 13.02
C ILE A 321 -21.13 6.59 13.24
N TRP A 322 -21.58 5.39 13.58
CA TRP A 322 -23.01 5.10 13.79
C TRP A 322 -23.49 5.03 15.27
N PHE A 323 -22.59 5.13 16.26
CA PHE A 323 -22.96 4.97 17.68
C PHE A 323 -22.90 6.25 18.54
N GLU A 324 -22.34 7.35 18.05
CA GLU A 324 -22.21 8.60 18.83
C GLU A 324 -23.49 9.46 18.92
N LYS A 325 -24.61 9.05 18.33
CA LYS A 325 -25.94 9.66 18.59
C LYS A 325 -26.74 9.00 19.72
N ARG A 326 -26.21 7.97 20.41
CA ARG A 326 -27.02 7.18 21.36
C ARG A 326 -26.67 7.28 22.85
N PHE A 327 -25.73 8.12 23.26
CA PHE A 327 -25.46 8.35 24.68
C PHE A 327 -25.22 9.82 25.02
N HIS A 328 -26.24 10.66 24.81
CA HIS A 328 -26.41 11.91 25.56
C HIS A 328 -27.86 11.99 26.03
N ASN A 329 -28.13 11.30 27.14
CA ASN A 329 -29.15 11.60 28.17
C ASN A 329 -29.63 10.29 28.83
N CYS A 330 -28.87 9.81 29.80
CA CYS A 330 -29.45 9.05 30.91
C CYS A 330 -29.60 10.01 32.10
N TYR A 331 -30.73 10.70 32.17
CA TYR A 331 -31.37 11.01 33.44
C TYR A 331 -32.84 10.58 33.34
N SER A 332 -33.25 9.84 34.36
CA SER A 332 -34.58 9.33 34.68
C SER A 332 -35.76 10.17 34.20
N ILE A 333 -36.80 9.52 33.69
CA ILE A 333 -38.20 9.59 34.16
C ILE A 333 -39.06 8.59 33.36
N SER A 334 -39.87 7.82 34.09
CA SER A 334 -40.93 6.92 33.64
C SER A 334 -42.11 7.69 33.03
N VAL A 335 -42.66 7.29 31.87
CA VAL A 335 -44.12 7.31 31.53
C VAL A 335 -44.38 6.40 30.32
N THR A 336 -45.57 5.79 30.34
CA THR A 336 -46.24 4.85 29.43
C THR A 336 -46.60 5.32 28.01
N ASN A 337 -46.76 4.32 27.12
CA ASN A 337 -47.67 4.19 25.96
C ASN A 337 -47.44 4.94 24.63
N SER A 338 -47.54 4.11 23.56
CA SER A 338 -47.99 4.33 22.17
C SER A 338 -47.32 5.43 21.34
N TYR A 339 -46.88 5.09 20.11
CA TYR A 339 -47.44 5.59 18.84
C TYR A 339 -46.49 5.20 17.68
N GLU A 340 -47.10 4.72 16.60
CA GLU A 340 -46.51 4.57 15.27
C GLU A 340 -46.11 5.95 14.72
N GLU A 341 -44.88 6.13 14.22
CA GLU A 341 -44.57 7.20 13.27
C GLU A 341 -43.56 6.72 12.21
N GLY A 342 -43.90 7.00 10.95
CA GLY A 342 -43.30 6.44 9.75
C GLY A 342 -41.85 6.86 9.49
N PHE A 343 -41.08 5.90 9.01
CA PHE A 343 -39.70 6.07 8.57
C PHE A 343 -39.70 6.72 7.17
N ILE A 344 -39.46 8.03 7.09
CA ILE A 344 -39.17 8.70 5.82
C ILE A 344 -37.72 8.39 5.47
N MET A 345 -37.49 7.44 4.56
CA MET A 345 -36.22 7.27 3.87
C MET A 345 -35.97 8.54 3.05
N THR A 346 -35.05 9.41 3.47
CA THR A 346 -34.48 10.42 2.57
C THR A 346 -33.67 9.69 1.51
N THR A 347 -34.27 9.48 0.34
CA THR A 347 -33.59 8.99 -0.85
C THR A 347 -32.61 10.07 -1.31
N TYR A 348 -31.31 9.83 -1.15
CA TYR A 348 -30.28 10.66 -1.77
C TYR A 348 -30.34 10.44 -3.28
N ASN A 349 -30.51 11.53 -4.03
CA ASN A 349 -30.49 11.49 -5.49
C ASN A 349 -29.03 11.42 -5.95
N TYR A 350 -28.64 10.28 -6.54
CA TYR A 350 -27.30 10.04 -7.07
C TYR A 350 -27.23 10.25 -8.60
N ASP A 351 -28.05 11.15 -9.12
CA ASP A 351 -27.99 11.59 -10.51
C ASP A 351 -27.30 12.95 -10.59
N PHE A 352 -26.14 12.98 -11.24
CA PHE A 352 -25.27 14.16 -11.38
C PHE A 352 -25.17 14.58 -12.86
N PRO A 353 -26.25 15.09 -13.47
CA PRO A 353 -26.30 15.36 -14.91
C PRO A 353 -25.26 16.38 -15.36
N ARG A 354 -24.97 17.42 -14.56
CA ARG A 354 -23.98 18.44 -14.92
C ARG A 354 -22.56 17.94 -14.73
N SER A 355 -22.31 17.15 -13.68
CA SER A 355 -21.01 16.50 -13.46
C SER A 355 -20.70 15.55 -14.62
N LYS A 356 -21.67 14.74 -15.05
CA LYS A 356 -21.53 13.89 -16.23
C LYS A 356 -21.21 14.68 -17.51
N ALA A 357 -21.93 15.77 -17.74
CA ALA A 357 -21.69 16.63 -18.91
C ALA A 357 -20.28 17.23 -18.90
N GLN A 358 -19.82 17.72 -17.74
CA GLN A 358 -18.49 18.31 -17.60
C GLN A 358 -17.37 17.26 -17.69
N LEU A 359 -17.58 16.03 -17.20
CA LEU A 359 -16.64 14.93 -17.41
C LEU A 359 -16.49 14.60 -18.90
N ASN A 360 -17.59 14.60 -19.66
CA ASN A 360 -17.52 14.42 -21.12
C ASN A 360 -16.78 15.55 -21.85
N GLN A 361 -16.96 16.80 -21.41
CA GLN A 361 -16.18 17.94 -21.92
C GLN A 361 -14.67 17.71 -21.68
N LEU A 362 -14.29 17.32 -20.46
CA LEU A 362 -12.90 17.03 -20.11
C LEU A 362 -12.31 15.88 -20.94
N ILE A 363 -13.10 14.85 -21.26
CA ILE A 363 -12.66 13.74 -22.13
C ILE A 363 -12.29 14.25 -23.52
N ALA A 364 -13.10 15.12 -24.11
CA ALA A 364 -12.79 15.73 -25.41
C ALA A 364 -11.53 16.59 -25.34
N ASP A 365 -11.42 17.45 -24.32
CA ASP A 365 -10.30 18.36 -24.14
C ASP A 365 -8.97 17.65 -23.89
N ILE A 366 -8.96 16.64 -23.02
CA ILE A 366 -7.74 15.87 -22.74
C ILE A 366 -7.34 15.05 -23.97
N SER A 367 -8.30 14.48 -24.69
CA SER A 367 -8.03 13.73 -25.92
C SER A 367 -7.37 14.62 -26.99
N GLN A 368 -7.85 15.85 -27.17
CA GLN A 368 -7.24 16.80 -28.10
C GLN A 368 -5.88 17.32 -27.60
N LEU A 369 -5.76 17.61 -26.30
CA LEU A 369 -4.49 18.07 -25.72
C LEU A 369 -3.38 17.04 -25.90
N LYS A 370 -3.68 15.76 -25.74
CA LYS A 370 -2.71 14.68 -26.01
C LYS A 370 -2.18 14.73 -27.43
N VAL A 371 -3.04 14.96 -28.41
CA VAL A 371 -2.63 15.11 -29.82
C VAL A 371 -1.75 16.35 -30.01
N ASN A 372 -2.07 17.45 -29.34
CA ASN A 372 -1.27 18.68 -29.41
C ASN A 372 0.10 18.54 -28.73
N VAL A 373 0.16 17.83 -27.60
CA VAL A 373 1.43 17.45 -26.94
C VAL A 373 2.24 16.54 -27.87
N GLN A 374 1.61 15.57 -28.54
CA GLN A 374 2.28 14.71 -29.52
C GLN A 374 2.82 15.48 -30.72
N GLN A 375 2.06 16.44 -31.27
CA GLN A 375 2.52 17.32 -32.34
C GLN A 375 3.73 18.13 -31.89
N THR A 376 3.69 18.66 -30.66
CA THR A 376 4.81 19.40 -30.07
C THR A 376 6.03 18.49 -29.91
N HIS A 377 5.86 17.29 -29.36
CA HIS A 377 6.91 16.27 -29.19
C HIS A 377 7.63 15.95 -30.51
N TRP A 378 6.89 15.69 -31.58
CA TRP A 378 7.47 15.33 -32.88
C TRP A 378 8.17 16.48 -33.58
N TYR A 379 7.73 17.72 -33.37
CA TYR A 379 8.26 18.89 -34.07
C TYR A 379 9.34 19.64 -33.28
N MET A 380 9.77 19.10 -32.13
CA MET A 380 10.84 19.67 -31.31
C MET A 380 12.22 19.61 -31.96
N ARG A 381 13.01 20.68 -31.76
CA ARG A 381 14.42 20.80 -32.19
C ARG A 381 15.17 21.87 -31.39
N GLY A 382 16.49 21.83 -31.41
CA GLY A 382 17.35 22.83 -30.75
C GLY A 382 17.96 22.36 -29.43
N GLU A 383 18.67 23.26 -28.75
CA GLU A 383 19.56 22.93 -27.62
C GLU A 383 18.86 22.27 -26.42
N ASN A 384 17.55 22.51 -26.26
CA ASN A 384 16.75 21.95 -25.17
C ASN A 384 16.05 20.62 -25.52
N PHE A 385 16.30 20.06 -26.70
CA PHE A 385 15.64 18.84 -27.19
C PHE A 385 15.70 17.70 -26.18
N PHE A 386 16.90 17.34 -25.69
CA PHE A 386 17.08 16.21 -24.77
C PHE A 386 16.40 16.40 -23.40
N ARG A 387 15.98 17.63 -23.07
CA ARG A 387 15.26 17.94 -21.83
C ARG A 387 13.74 18.00 -22.04
N LEU A 388 13.31 18.68 -23.11
CA LEU A 388 11.88 18.92 -23.36
C LEU A 388 11.20 17.74 -24.06
N HIS A 389 11.91 16.99 -24.89
CA HIS A 389 11.33 15.87 -25.62
C HIS A 389 10.83 14.76 -24.67
N PRO A 390 11.64 14.24 -23.71
CA PRO A 390 11.12 13.27 -22.73
C PRO A 390 10.00 13.85 -21.85
N LEU A 391 10.01 15.16 -21.60
CA LEU A 391 8.98 15.83 -20.81
C LEU A 391 7.61 15.82 -21.53
N MET A 392 7.58 15.81 -22.86
CA MET A 392 6.31 15.67 -23.59
C MET A 392 5.72 14.27 -23.44
N ASP A 393 6.57 13.23 -23.37
CA ASP A 393 6.10 11.87 -23.06
C ASP A 393 5.52 11.82 -21.64
N GLU A 394 6.18 12.47 -20.67
CA GLU A 394 5.65 12.58 -19.30
C GLU A 394 4.28 13.29 -19.26
N TYR A 395 4.10 14.37 -20.01
CA TYR A 395 2.80 15.04 -20.14
C TYR A 395 1.76 14.17 -20.86
N GLY A 396 2.15 13.44 -21.90
CA GLY A 396 1.27 12.50 -22.61
C GLY A 396 0.78 11.36 -21.72
N ASP A 397 1.67 10.79 -20.91
CA ASP A 397 1.36 9.73 -19.95
C ASP A 397 0.41 10.24 -18.85
N GLN A 398 0.72 11.41 -18.28
CA GLN A 398 -0.13 12.04 -17.27
C GLN A 398 -1.54 12.31 -17.79
N LEU A 399 -1.66 12.92 -18.97
CA LEU A 399 -2.96 13.18 -19.59
C LEU A 399 -3.71 11.88 -19.91
N SER A 400 -3.00 10.79 -20.23
CA SER A 400 -3.63 9.48 -20.48
C SER A 400 -4.21 8.89 -19.19
N GLU A 401 -3.50 9.00 -18.08
CA GLU A 401 -3.99 8.56 -16.77
C GLU A 401 -5.21 9.37 -16.32
N GLN A 402 -5.18 10.69 -16.51
CA GLN A 402 -6.32 11.57 -16.20
C GLN A 402 -7.55 11.24 -17.07
N LEU A 403 -7.35 11.04 -18.39
CA LEU A 403 -8.41 10.68 -19.32
C LEU A 403 -9.14 9.39 -18.91
N ASP A 404 -8.37 8.35 -18.56
CA ASP A 404 -8.89 7.05 -18.18
C ASP A 404 -9.73 7.15 -16.90
N GLN A 405 -9.19 7.81 -15.86
CA GLN A 405 -9.91 8.01 -14.60
C GLN A 405 -11.20 8.82 -14.77
N ILE A 406 -11.19 9.85 -15.62
CA ILE A 406 -12.40 10.66 -15.93
C ILE A 406 -13.44 9.82 -16.66
N ALA A 407 -13.04 9.00 -17.63
CA ALA A 407 -13.95 8.12 -18.38
C ALA A 407 -14.55 7.04 -17.47
N GLU A 408 -13.73 6.39 -16.64
CA GLU A 408 -14.19 5.41 -15.66
C GLU A 408 -15.14 6.04 -14.63
N ARG A 409 -14.83 7.25 -14.16
CA ARG A 409 -15.70 7.99 -13.24
C ARG A 409 -17.05 8.30 -13.89
N LEU A 410 -17.06 8.73 -15.15
CA LEU A 410 -18.28 9.00 -15.90
C LEU A 410 -19.14 7.73 -16.04
N ILE A 411 -18.53 6.57 -16.33
CA ILE A 411 -19.23 5.28 -16.37
C ILE A 411 -19.80 4.93 -14.99
N ALA A 412 -19.05 5.15 -13.91
CA ALA A 412 -19.50 4.90 -12.54
C ALA A 412 -20.72 5.75 -12.15
N LEU A 413 -20.90 6.92 -12.78
CA LEU A 413 -22.07 7.78 -12.65
C LEU A 413 -23.22 7.43 -13.62
N ASN A 414 -23.11 6.27 -14.30
CA ASN A 414 -24.04 5.82 -15.33
C ASN A 414 -24.13 6.79 -16.54
N GLY A 415 -23.00 7.41 -16.89
CA GLY A 415 -22.82 8.22 -18.09
C GLY A 415 -22.19 7.44 -19.25
N SER A 416 -22.07 8.09 -20.40
CA SER A 416 -21.47 7.51 -21.61
C SER A 416 -20.31 8.41 -22.06
N PRO A 417 -19.06 7.96 -21.89
CA PRO A 417 -17.88 8.65 -22.39
C PRO A 417 -17.92 8.87 -23.90
N LEU A 418 -17.55 10.07 -24.36
CA LEU A 418 -17.14 10.26 -25.75
C LEU A 418 -15.98 9.31 -26.05
N ALA A 419 -15.99 8.64 -27.21
CA ALA A 419 -15.07 7.54 -27.49
C ALA A 419 -14.50 7.54 -28.92
N THR A 420 -14.87 8.51 -29.74
CA THR A 420 -14.41 8.61 -31.13
C THR A 420 -13.71 9.93 -31.40
N THR A 421 -12.79 9.94 -32.37
CA THR A 421 -12.07 11.16 -32.77
C THR A 421 -13.02 12.27 -33.25
N HIS A 422 -14.13 11.92 -33.92
CA HIS A 422 -15.13 12.89 -34.34
C HIS A 422 -15.78 13.57 -33.12
N GLU A 423 -16.20 12.79 -32.13
CA GLU A 423 -16.78 13.32 -30.90
C GLU A 423 -15.80 14.22 -30.13
N PHE A 424 -14.52 13.88 -30.09
CA PHE A 424 -13.53 14.73 -29.41
C PHE A 424 -13.38 16.10 -30.06
N ILE A 425 -13.29 16.14 -31.39
CA ILE A 425 -13.13 17.39 -32.14
C ILE A 425 -14.41 18.26 -32.07
N GLU A 426 -15.59 17.64 -32.12
CA GLU A 426 -16.85 18.38 -32.04
C GLU A 426 -17.09 19.05 -30.68
N ASN A 427 -16.47 18.53 -29.61
CA ASN A 427 -16.73 18.97 -28.24
C ASN A 427 -15.57 19.72 -27.58
N THR A 428 -14.33 19.54 -28.04
CA THR A 428 -13.18 20.23 -27.42
C THR A 428 -13.15 21.72 -27.72
N GLY A 429 -12.70 22.53 -26.75
CA GLY A 429 -12.36 23.94 -26.99
C GLY A 429 -10.91 24.18 -27.41
N LEU A 430 -10.11 23.12 -27.56
CA LEU A 430 -8.70 23.22 -27.95
C LEU A 430 -8.52 23.16 -29.47
N PRO A 431 -7.51 23.84 -30.03
CA PRO A 431 -7.29 23.84 -31.47
C PRO A 431 -6.79 22.49 -32.00
N ASP A 432 -7.19 22.16 -33.23
CA ASP A 432 -6.74 21.00 -34.01
C ASP A 432 -5.88 21.39 -35.23
N ASP A 433 -5.30 22.60 -35.19
CA ASP A 433 -4.55 23.18 -36.30
C ASP A 433 -3.42 22.27 -36.81
N LYS A 434 -3.36 22.14 -38.14
CA LYS A 434 -2.23 21.56 -38.83
C LYS A 434 -1.07 22.55 -38.84
N VAL A 435 -0.02 22.21 -38.12
CA VAL A 435 1.24 22.97 -38.11
C VAL A 435 2.26 22.23 -38.98
N ALA A 436 2.99 22.96 -39.84
CA ALA A 436 4.13 22.39 -40.56
C ALA A 436 5.38 22.34 -39.66
N PHE A 437 6.30 21.40 -39.92
CA PHE A 437 7.48 21.15 -39.09
C PHE A 437 8.37 22.39 -38.86
N ASP A 438 8.36 23.36 -39.77
CA ASP A 438 9.18 24.58 -39.72
C ASP A 438 8.41 25.86 -39.37
N GLN A 439 7.10 25.77 -39.14
CA GLN A 439 6.22 26.93 -39.01
C GLN A 439 6.32 27.64 -37.67
N LEU A 440 6.64 26.93 -36.58
CA LEU A 440 6.74 27.50 -35.23
C LEU A 440 8.13 27.30 -34.63
N THR A 441 8.54 28.27 -33.82
CA THR A 441 9.71 28.22 -32.95
C THR A 441 9.41 27.41 -31.68
N MET A 442 10.45 26.98 -30.98
CA MET A 442 10.29 26.24 -29.71
C MET A 442 9.56 27.07 -28.65
N THR A 443 9.84 28.38 -28.58
CA THR A 443 9.18 29.30 -27.67
C THR A 443 7.68 29.41 -27.98
N GLU A 444 7.29 29.42 -29.26
CA GLU A 444 5.89 29.45 -29.67
C GLU A 444 5.17 28.12 -29.37
N PHE A 445 5.81 26.97 -29.57
CA PHE A 445 5.27 25.68 -29.15
C PHE A 445 5.05 25.62 -27.63
N MET A 446 6.03 26.07 -26.83
CA MET A 446 5.90 26.10 -25.37
C MET A 446 4.82 27.07 -24.91
N GLN A 447 4.71 28.24 -25.55
CA GLN A 447 3.63 29.18 -25.26
C GLN A 447 2.27 28.59 -25.57
N ARG A 448 2.11 27.95 -26.74
CA ARG A 448 0.87 27.26 -27.12
C ARG A 448 0.50 26.19 -26.11
N LEU A 449 1.46 25.37 -25.64
CA LEU A 449 1.18 24.37 -24.60
C LEU A 449 0.76 25.01 -23.27
N VAL A 450 1.39 26.10 -22.84
CA VAL A 450 0.96 26.83 -21.62
C VAL A 450 -0.49 27.28 -21.75
N ASP A 451 -0.87 27.85 -22.89
CA ASP A 451 -2.23 28.35 -23.10
C ASP A 451 -3.25 27.21 -23.09
N GLN A 452 -2.90 26.05 -23.65
CA GLN A 452 -3.75 24.88 -23.64
C GLN A 452 -3.87 24.22 -22.25
N PHE A 453 -2.78 24.16 -21.48
CA PHE A 453 -2.84 23.71 -20.09
C PHE A 453 -3.62 24.69 -19.20
N LYS A 454 -3.52 26.00 -19.44
CA LYS A 454 -4.37 27.00 -18.77
C LYS A 454 -5.85 26.76 -19.08
N TYR A 455 -6.19 26.50 -20.34
CA TYR A 455 -7.55 26.12 -20.72
C TYR A 455 -8.03 24.87 -19.97
N LEU A 456 -7.22 23.81 -19.93
CA LEU A 456 -7.58 22.57 -19.23
C LEU A 456 -7.74 22.80 -17.72
N ARG A 457 -6.85 23.57 -17.08
CA ARG A 457 -6.98 23.99 -15.68
C ARG A 457 -8.31 24.69 -15.42
N ASP A 458 -8.73 25.57 -16.32
CA ASP A 458 -9.98 26.31 -16.18
C ASP A 458 -11.20 25.39 -16.37
N GLN A 459 -11.11 24.36 -17.23
CA GLN A 459 -12.13 23.31 -17.31
C GLN A 459 -12.20 22.46 -16.03
N TYR A 460 -11.06 22.16 -15.40
CA TYR A 460 -11.04 21.49 -14.09
C TYR A 460 -11.68 22.36 -13.01
N GLN A 461 -11.38 23.66 -12.98
CA GLN A 461 -12.00 24.61 -12.05
C GLN A 461 -13.54 24.63 -12.23
N LYS A 462 -14.01 24.69 -13.48
CA LYS A 462 -15.44 24.62 -13.79
C LYS A 462 -16.07 23.30 -13.32
N GLY A 463 -15.37 22.17 -13.47
CA GLY A 463 -15.83 20.88 -12.96
C GLY A 463 -15.88 20.80 -11.43
N ILE A 464 -14.94 21.42 -10.73
CA ILE A 464 -14.95 21.51 -9.26
C ILE A 464 -16.19 22.30 -8.77
N GLU A 465 -16.55 23.39 -9.45
CA GLU A 465 -17.74 24.18 -9.15
C GLU A 465 -19.02 23.39 -9.41
N VAL A 466 -19.12 22.72 -10.57
CA VAL A 466 -20.28 21.90 -10.94
C VAL A 466 -20.50 20.74 -9.96
N THR A 467 -19.42 20.04 -9.62
CA THR A 467 -19.47 18.90 -8.69
C THR A 467 -19.77 19.35 -7.26
N ASP A 468 -19.36 20.57 -6.85
CA ASP A 468 -19.80 21.13 -5.58
C ASP A 468 -21.30 21.36 -5.53
N GLU A 469 -21.85 21.97 -6.59
CA GLU A 469 -23.28 22.28 -6.69
C GLU A 469 -24.14 21.01 -6.64
N GLU A 470 -23.70 19.95 -7.32
CA GLU A 470 -24.38 18.65 -7.34
C GLU A 470 -24.02 17.74 -6.15
N LYS A 471 -23.08 18.18 -5.30
CA LYS A 471 -22.56 17.42 -4.14
C LYS A 471 -21.95 16.07 -4.56
N ASP A 472 -21.36 16.02 -5.76
CA ASP A 472 -20.56 14.90 -6.28
C ASP A 472 -19.11 15.01 -5.79
N PHE A 473 -18.93 14.89 -4.48
CA PHE A 473 -17.63 15.07 -3.83
C PHE A 473 -16.53 14.12 -4.31
N PRO A 474 -16.78 12.84 -4.64
CA PRO A 474 -15.73 11.98 -5.15
C PRO A 474 -15.21 12.44 -6.52
N THR A 475 -16.08 12.94 -7.40
CA THR A 475 -15.63 13.56 -8.67
C THR A 475 -14.88 14.86 -8.38
N GLN A 476 -15.38 15.68 -7.46
CA GLN A 476 -14.72 16.94 -7.08
C GLN A 476 -13.28 16.72 -6.60
N ASP A 477 -13.04 15.74 -5.73
CA ASP A 477 -11.71 15.42 -5.19
C ASP A 477 -10.73 15.00 -6.30
N MET A 478 -11.18 14.15 -7.23
CA MET A 478 -10.42 13.76 -8.40
C MET A 478 -10.02 14.97 -9.27
N LEU A 479 -10.97 15.87 -9.54
CA LEU A 479 -10.70 17.08 -10.34
C LEU A 479 -9.78 18.06 -9.62
N ASN A 480 -9.84 18.16 -8.29
CA ASN A 480 -8.89 18.96 -7.50
C ASN A 480 -7.44 18.45 -7.69
N GLY A 481 -7.25 17.13 -7.65
CA GLY A 481 -5.94 16.51 -7.91
C GLY A 481 -5.40 16.85 -9.30
N PHE A 482 -6.20 16.65 -10.35
CA PHE A 482 -5.77 16.92 -11.72
C PHE A 482 -5.49 18.40 -11.99
N LYS A 483 -6.27 19.30 -11.36
CA LYS A 483 -5.99 20.73 -11.41
C LYS A 483 -4.64 21.09 -10.79
N ASP A 484 -4.32 20.56 -9.60
CA ASP A 484 -3.03 20.80 -8.93
C ASP A 484 -1.84 20.35 -9.80
N GLU A 485 -1.95 19.19 -10.43
CA GLU A 485 -0.89 18.74 -11.34
C GLU A 485 -0.79 19.59 -12.61
N THR A 486 -1.93 20.04 -13.15
CA THR A 486 -1.95 20.94 -14.31
C THR A 486 -1.32 22.30 -13.98
N ASP A 487 -1.56 22.82 -12.78
CA ASP A 487 -0.92 24.04 -12.28
C ASP A 487 0.61 23.91 -12.23
N LYS A 488 1.13 22.72 -11.87
CA LYS A 488 2.58 22.43 -11.92
C LYS A 488 3.13 22.42 -13.34
N ASN A 489 2.40 21.84 -14.29
CA ASN A 489 2.80 21.83 -15.70
C ASN A 489 2.88 23.25 -16.26
N ILE A 490 1.87 24.09 -15.98
CA ILE A 490 1.85 25.50 -16.35
C ILE A 490 3.08 26.20 -15.78
N TRP A 491 3.40 25.97 -14.50
CA TRP A 491 4.59 26.55 -13.87
C TRP A 491 5.89 26.12 -14.53
N MET A 492 6.08 24.83 -14.79
CA MET A 492 7.31 24.32 -15.38
C MET A 492 7.57 24.90 -16.77
N ILE A 493 6.54 24.94 -17.63
CA ILE A 493 6.68 25.47 -18.99
C ILE A 493 6.79 27.01 -18.96
N SER A 494 6.05 27.70 -18.09
CA SER A 494 6.18 29.16 -17.94
C SER A 494 7.58 29.57 -17.46
N ALA A 495 8.16 28.80 -16.54
CA ALA A 495 9.52 29.02 -16.05
C ALA A 495 10.55 28.85 -17.18
N TYR A 496 10.36 27.88 -18.07
CA TYR A 496 11.18 27.74 -19.28
C TYR A 496 11.08 28.98 -20.19
N LEU A 497 9.90 29.58 -20.29
CA LEU A 497 9.67 30.82 -21.04
C LEU A 497 10.16 32.09 -20.33
N GLY A 498 10.72 31.98 -19.11
CA GLY A 498 11.13 33.13 -18.30
C GLY A 498 9.97 33.96 -17.77
N LYS A 499 8.76 33.37 -17.69
CA LYS A 499 7.54 34.02 -17.21
C LYS A 499 7.11 33.44 -15.86
N ALA A 500 6.40 34.24 -15.07
CA ALA A 500 5.70 33.71 -13.90
C ALA A 500 4.44 32.93 -14.34
N PRO A 501 4.05 31.84 -13.64
CA PRO A 501 2.91 30.99 -14.01
C PRO A 501 1.56 31.72 -14.09
N PHE A 502 1.42 32.81 -13.33
CA PHE A 502 0.20 33.63 -13.22
C PHE A 502 0.42 35.08 -13.68
N ALA A 503 1.48 35.34 -14.45
CA ALA A 503 1.58 36.63 -15.14
C ALA A 503 0.64 36.58 -16.36
N ASP A 504 -0.27 37.56 -16.44
CA ASP A 504 -1.09 37.83 -17.62
C ASP A 504 -0.24 38.39 -18.76
#